data_AF-A0A7C7VAI7-F1
#
_entry.id   AF-A0A7C7VAI7-F1
#
_cell.length_a   1.000
_cell.length_b   1.000
_cell.length_c   1.000
_cell.angle_alpha   90.00
_cell.angle_beta   90.00
_cell.angle_gamma   90.00
#
_symmetry.space_group_name_H-M   'P 1'
#
loop_
_entity.id
_entity.type
_entity.pdbx_description
1 polymer ?
#
loop_
_entity_poly.entity_id
_entity_poly.type
_entity_poly.pdbx_seq_one_letter_code
_entity_poly.pdbx_strand_id
1 'polypeptide(L)'
;MFTFPAFLLPALWVLNGFLALLYFIVAHWAIWVTLPPLAWLPLTDRPERRGRVAMAAALAGLSAILAPPPVPYAVLLMAWAALAAVRLERHDPLALRWNAVQGLALYGLIGLGYLAWRTLRPLSTDPAMAQGLVYLNALIAIALYAYPLGFLALLAQAAWLHPPMERPENLVSTIRTRGRR
;
A
#
# COMPACT_ATOMS: atom_id res chain seq x y z
N MET A 1 5.84 7.80 52.36
CA MET A 1 6.77 8.05 51.23
C MET A 1 7.43 6.71 50.92
N PHE A 2 7.04 6.03 49.84
CA PHE A 2 7.60 4.72 49.49
C PHE A 2 8.99 4.92 48.89
N THR A 3 10.04 4.49 49.60
CA THR A 3 11.41 4.48 49.09
C THR A 3 11.62 3.21 48.29
N PHE A 4 11.71 3.34 46.96
CA PHE A 4 12.09 2.21 46.11
C PHE A 4 13.57 1.85 46.38
N PRO A 5 13.88 0.57 46.65
CA PRO A 5 15.26 0.17 46.82
C PRO A 5 16.06 0.44 45.53
N ALA A 6 17.22 1.08 45.66
CA ALA A 6 18.05 1.49 44.53
C ALA A 6 18.48 0.32 43.62
N PHE A 7 18.57 -0.90 44.16
CA PHE A 7 18.88 -2.11 43.39
C PHE A 7 17.76 -2.57 42.44
N LEU A 8 16.52 -2.10 42.62
CA LEU A 8 15.40 -2.36 41.69
C LEU A 8 15.38 -1.41 40.50
N LEU A 9 16.13 -0.30 40.55
CA LEU A 9 16.14 0.70 39.47
C LEU A 9 16.53 0.11 38.11
N PRO A 10 17.57 -0.73 37.98
CA PRO A 10 17.91 -1.36 36.70
C PRO A 10 16.78 -2.24 36.16
N ALA A 11 16.12 -3.02 37.04
CA ALA A 11 15.01 -3.89 36.65
C ALA A 11 13.79 -3.09 36.18
N LEU A 12 13.46 -1.99 36.87
CA LEU A 12 12.39 -1.08 36.45
C LEU A 12 12.71 -0.41 35.11
N TRP A 13 13.97 -0.06 34.87
CA TRP A 13 14.40 0.54 33.61
C TRP A 13 14.26 -0.43 32.42
N VAL A 14 14.68 -1.69 32.62
CA VAL A 14 14.52 -2.75 31.61
C VAL A 14 13.04 -3.04 31.35
N LEU A 15 12.22 -3.14 32.40
CA LEU A 15 10.79 -3.35 32.27
C LEU A 15 10.13 -2.19 31.52
N ASN A 16 10.47 -0.94 31.86
CA ASN A 16 9.94 0.23 31.18
C ASN A 16 10.35 0.28 29.70
N GLY A 17 11.61 -0.04 29.38
CA GLY A 17 12.08 -0.15 28.00
C GLY A 17 11.34 -1.23 27.21
N PHE A 18 11.11 -2.39 27.81
CA PHE A 18 10.33 -3.47 27.21
C PHE A 18 8.87 -3.07 26.98
N LEU A 19 8.22 -2.43 27.95
CA LEU A 19 6.85 -1.92 27.82
C LEU A 19 6.74 -0.84 26.74
N ALA A 20 7.72 0.07 26.65
CA ALA A 20 7.77 1.08 25.59
C ALA A 20 7.88 0.43 24.20
N LEU A 21 8.68 -0.64 24.07
CA LEU A 21 8.81 -1.40 22.83
C LEU A 21 7.50 -2.12 22.47
N LEU A 22 6.86 -2.78 23.43
CA LEU A 22 5.54 -3.40 23.21
C LEU A 22 4.49 -2.37 22.81
N TYR A 23 4.46 -1.23 23.49
CA TYR A 23 3.57 -0.12 23.15
C TYR A 23 3.82 0.37 21.73
N PHE A 24 5.09 0.55 21.33
CA PHE A 24 5.44 0.96 19.98
C PHE A 24 4.98 -0.05 18.93
N ILE A 25 5.16 -1.34 19.18
CA ILE A 25 4.70 -2.42 18.28
C ILE A 25 3.18 -2.37 18.14
N VAL A 26 2.45 -2.27 19.25
CA VAL A 26 0.98 -2.23 19.24
C VAL A 26 0.48 -0.95 18.58
N ALA A 27 1.09 0.21 18.87
CA ALA A 27 0.71 1.48 18.27
C ALA A 27 0.93 1.52 16.75
N HIS A 28 1.89 0.75 16.24
CA HIS A 28 2.26 0.70 14.82
C HIS A 28 1.97 -0.67 14.18
N TRP A 29 1.04 -1.44 14.74
CA TRP A 29 0.74 -2.81 14.31
C TRP A 29 0.45 -2.91 12.80
N ALA A 30 -0.23 -1.90 12.23
CA ALA A 30 -0.59 -1.88 10.82
C ALA A 30 0.65 -1.94 9.92
N ILE A 31 1.76 -1.29 10.31
CA ILE A 31 3.02 -1.33 9.57
C ILE A 31 3.57 -2.75 9.56
N TRP A 32 3.63 -3.40 10.72
CA TRP A 32 4.15 -4.76 10.87
C TRP A 32 3.37 -5.77 10.02
N VAL A 33 2.04 -5.65 9.98
CA VAL A 33 1.16 -6.52 9.19
C VAL A 33 1.23 -6.21 7.68
N THR A 34 1.69 -5.01 7.30
CA THR A 34 1.86 -4.61 5.90
C THR A 34 3.17 -5.12 5.28
N LEU A 35 4.20 -5.38 6.10
CA LEU A 35 5.51 -5.82 5.59
C LEU A 35 5.47 -7.15 4.83
N PRO A 36 4.78 -8.21 5.31
CA PRO A 36 4.74 -9.49 4.59
C PRO A 36 4.23 -9.41 3.13
N PRO A 37 3.06 -8.81 2.83
CA PRO A 37 2.61 -8.72 1.44
C PRO A 37 3.55 -7.84 0.59
N LEU A 38 4.08 -6.75 1.14
CA LEU A 38 5.03 -5.89 0.42
C LEU A 38 6.36 -6.59 0.12
N ALA A 39 6.86 -7.43 1.02
CA ALA A 39 8.08 -8.22 0.80
C ALA A 39 7.84 -9.39 -0.15
N TRP A 40 6.66 -10.01 -0.11
CA TRP A 40 6.31 -11.12 -0.99
C TRP A 40 6.32 -10.71 -2.49
N LEU A 41 5.87 -9.49 -2.80
CA LEU A 41 5.78 -8.98 -4.17
C LEU A 41 7.13 -8.94 -4.92
N PRO A 42 8.25 -8.42 -4.40
CA PRO A 42 9.53 -8.51 -5.09
C PRO A 42 10.19 -9.88 -4.96
N LEU A 43 10.01 -10.58 -3.84
CA LEU A 43 10.69 -11.87 -3.60
C LEU A 43 10.24 -12.99 -4.54
N THR A 44 9.02 -12.91 -5.05
CA THR A 44 8.43 -13.94 -5.93
C THR A 44 8.28 -13.47 -7.38
N ASP A 45 8.85 -12.33 -7.77
CA ASP A 45 8.83 -11.86 -9.16
C ASP A 45 10.09 -12.29 -9.91
N ARG A 46 10.04 -12.17 -11.24
CA ARG A 46 11.15 -12.45 -12.13
C ARG A 46 12.32 -11.47 -11.89
N PRO A 47 13.57 -11.91 -12.05
CA PRO A 47 14.74 -11.11 -11.71
C PRO A 47 14.80 -9.78 -12.49
N GLU A 48 14.29 -9.70 -13.71
CA GLU A 48 14.32 -8.51 -14.56
C GLU A 48 13.39 -7.38 -14.07
N ARG A 49 12.37 -7.72 -13.27
CA ARG A 49 11.39 -6.77 -12.71
C ARG A 49 11.51 -6.59 -11.22
N ARG A 50 12.18 -7.51 -10.52
CA ARG A 50 12.33 -7.53 -9.07
C ARG A 50 12.78 -6.18 -8.50
N GLY A 51 13.74 -5.50 -9.15
CA GLY A 51 14.20 -4.17 -8.71
C GLY A 51 13.10 -3.10 -8.75
N ARG A 52 12.33 -3.03 -9.84
CA ARG A 52 11.23 -2.06 -9.99
C ARG A 52 10.10 -2.35 -9.02
N VAL A 53 9.78 -3.62 -8.82
CA VAL A 53 8.75 -4.05 -7.84
C VAL A 53 9.20 -3.78 -6.41
N ALA A 54 10.47 -4.01 -6.09
CA ALA A 54 11.03 -3.69 -4.78
C ALA A 54 10.98 -2.19 -4.52
N MET A 55 11.30 -1.35 -5.51
CA MET A 55 11.20 0.11 -5.39
C MET A 55 9.75 0.56 -5.15
N ALA A 56 8.79 0.00 -5.89
CA ALA A 56 7.35 0.28 -5.68
C ALA A 56 6.87 -0.15 -4.29
N ALA A 57 7.25 -1.35 -3.84
CA ALA A 57 6.92 -1.86 -2.52
C ALA A 57 7.58 -1.02 -1.40
N ALA A 58 8.82 -0.61 -1.59
CA ALA A 58 9.54 0.28 -0.68
C ALA A 58 8.87 1.65 -0.60
N LEU A 59 8.42 2.21 -1.73
CA LEU A 59 7.71 3.49 -1.77
C LEU A 59 6.39 3.43 -1.00
N ALA A 60 5.60 2.36 -1.21
CA ALA A 60 4.37 2.12 -0.46
C ALA A 60 4.66 1.94 1.04
N GLY A 61 5.68 1.15 1.39
CA GLY A 61 6.11 0.92 2.77
C GLY A 61 6.60 2.21 3.47
N LEU A 62 7.41 3.02 2.79
CA LEU A 62 7.86 4.31 3.30
C LEU A 62 6.68 5.24 3.57
N SER A 63 5.70 5.29 2.67
CA SER A 63 4.48 6.06 2.90
C SER A 63 3.71 5.57 4.13
N ALA A 64 3.60 4.25 4.34
CA ALA A 64 2.92 3.67 5.49
C ALA A 64 3.65 3.90 6.81
N ILE A 65 4.98 4.09 6.77
CA ILE A 65 5.79 4.38 7.95
C ILE A 65 5.73 5.86 8.33
N LEU A 66 5.85 6.74 7.33
CA LEU A 66 6.06 8.17 7.56
C LEU A 66 4.77 8.97 7.56
N ALA A 67 3.79 8.58 6.75
CA ALA A 67 2.55 9.33 6.62
C ALA A 67 1.57 8.97 7.76
N PRO A 68 0.86 9.98 8.31
CA PRO A 68 -0.10 9.76 9.37
C PRO A 68 -1.36 9.03 8.86
N PRO A 69 -2.22 8.53 9.77
CA PRO A 69 -3.53 7.99 9.41
C PRO A 69 -4.28 8.94 8.47
N PRO A 70 -4.93 8.42 7.40
CA PRO A 70 -5.30 7.02 7.17
C PRO A 70 -4.30 6.17 6.37
N VAL A 71 -3.18 6.74 5.90
CA VAL A 71 -2.29 6.10 4.91
C VAL A 71 -1.82 4.69 5.31
N PRO A 72 -1.34 4.42 6.55
CA PRO A 72 -0.84 3.10 6.90
C PRO A 72 -1.91 2.01 6.78
N TYR A 73 -3.17 2.33 7.10
CA TYR A 73 -4.30 1.39 7.02
C TYR A 73 -4.74 1.14 5.58
N ALA A 74 -4.71 2.16 4.73
CA ALA A 74 -5.02 2.01 3.32
C ALA A 74 -3.95 1.20 2.58
N VAL A 75 -2.65 1.44 2.85
CA VAL A 75 -1.57 0.62 2.29
C VAL A 75 -1.68 -0.82 2.77
N LEU A 76 -1.97 -1.06 4.05
CA LEU A 76 -2.25 -2.39 4.59
C LEU A 76 -3.34 -3.10 3.79
N LEU A 77 -4.50 -2.46 3.65
CA LEU A 77 -5.66 -3.01 2.95
C LEU A 77 -5.32 -3.32 1.48
N MET A 78 -4.71 -2.37 0.78
CA MET A 78 -4.32 -2.53 -0.62
C MET A 78 -3.28 -3.64 -0.81
N ALA A 79 -2.29 -3.75 0.07
CA ALA A 79 -1.23 -4.74 -0.04
C ALA A 79 -1.75 -6.16 0.18
N TRP A 80 -2.65 -6.36 1.14
CA TRP A 80 -3.29 -7.65 1.38
C TRP A 80 -4.28 -8.01 0.27
N ALA A 81 -5.07 -7.05 -0.22
CA ALA A 81 -5.94 -7.27 -1.36
C ALA A 81 -5.14 -7.65 -2.62
N ALA A 82 -4.04 -6.93 -2.90
CA ALA A 82 -3.09 -7.25 -3.97
C ALA A 82 -2.56 -8.68 -3.87
N LEU A 83 -2.07 -9.07 -2.68
CA LEU A 83 -1.58 -10.41 -2.43
C LEU A 83 -2.68 -11.46 -2.67
N ALA A 84 -3.87 -11.25 -2.12
CA ALA A 84 -5.00 -12.15 -2.28
C ALA A 84 -5.42 -12.29 -3.75
N ALA A 85 -5.57 -11.18 -4.47
CA ALA A 85 -5.99 -11.18 -5.86
C ALA A 85 -4.98 -11.90 -6.76
N VAL A 86 -3.68 -11.61 -6.62
CA VAL A 86 -2.63 -12.28 -7.40
C VAL A 86 -2.56 -13.78 -7.09
N ARG A 87 -2.87 -14.20 -5.85
CA ARG A 87 -2.91 -15.62 -5.47
C ARG A 87 -4.13 -16.37 -5.99
N LEU A 88 -5.26 -15.68 -6.13
CA LEU A 88 -6.51 -16.26 -6.61
C LEU A 88 -6.60 -16.27 -8.14
N GLU A 89 -5.87 -15.36 -8.80
CA GLU A 89 -5.83 -15.23 -10.26
C GLU A 89 -5.16 -16.43 -10.94
N ARG A 90 -5.86 -17.03 -11.90
CA ARG A 90 -5.41 -18.22 -12.63
C ARG A 90 -5.11 -17.98 -14.10
N HIS A 91 -5.66 -16.93 -14.70
CA HIS A 91 -5.61 -16.72 -16.15
C HIS A 91 -4.46 -15.79 -16.52
N ASP A 92 -4.36 -14.61 -15.91
CA ASP A 92 -3.25 -13.67 -16.12
C ASP A 92 -2.74 -13.08 -14.79
N PRO A 93 -2.04 -13.90 -13.98
CA PRO A 93 -1.49 -13.44 -12.71
C PRO A 93 -0.40 -12.38 -12.91
N LEU A 94 0.18 -12.27 -14.10
CA LEU A 94 1.24 -11.33 -14.38
C LEU A 94 0.70 -9.90 -14.56
N ALA A 95 -0.31 -9.73 -15.41
CA ALA A 95 -0.93 -8.43 -15.60
C ALA A 95 -1.55 -7.90 -14.29
N LEU A 96 -2.25 -8.78 -13.55
CA LEU A 96 -2.84 -8.40 -12.27
C LEU A 96 -1.80 -7.96 -11.25
N ARG A 97 -0.67 -8.69 -11.15
CA ARG A 97 0.45 -8.33 -10.28
C ARG A 97 1.04 -6.98 -10.65
N TRP A 98 1.21 -6.70 -11.94
CA TRP A 98 1.76 -5.43 -12.39
C TRP A 98 0.84 -4.27 -12.03
N ASN A 99 -0.47 -4.41 -12.27
CA ASN A 99 -1.47 -3.42 -11.87
C ASN A 99 -1.47 -3.19 -10.35
N ALA A 100 -1.36 -4.27 -9.56
CA ALA A 100 -1.27 -4.20 -8.11
C ALA A 100 -0.05 -3.40 -7.62
N VAL A 101 1.12 -3.67 -8.20
CA VAL A 101 2.37 -2.97 -7.86
C VAL A 101 2.31 -1.49 -8.24
N GLN A 102 1.77 -1.17 -9.43
CA GLN A 102 1.58 0.22 -9.86
C GLN A 102 0.62 0.98 -8.95
N GLY A 103 -0.50 0.37 -8.57
CA GLY A 103 -1.46 0.97 -7.66
C GLY A 103 -0.87 1.26 -6.27
N LEU A 104 -0.10 0.32 -5.73
CA LEU A 104 0.63 0.51 -4.46
C LEU A 104 1.67 1.63 -4.55
N ALA A 105 2.42 1.71 -5.65
CA ALA A 105 3.41 2.78 -5.86
C ALA A 105 2.74 4.16 -5.94
N LEU A 106 1.66 4.27 -6.71
CA LEU A 106 0.90 5.51 -6.88
C LEU A 106 0.28 5.96 -5.55
N TYR A 107 -0.33 5.04 -4.78
CA TYR A 107 -0.83 5.40 -3.46
C TYR A 107 0.28 5.77 -2.48
N GLY A 108 1.45 5.14 -2.60
CA GLY A 108 2.65 5.55 -1.87
C GLY A 108 3.05 7.00 -2.14
N LEU A 109 3.01 7.43 -3.40
CA LEU A 109 3.23 8.83 -3.77
C LEU A 109 2.16 9.76 -3.22
N ILE A 110 0.88 9.35 -3.25
CA ILE A 110 -0.23 10.12 -2.64
C ILE A 110 0.02 10.30 -1.14
N GLY A 111 0.41 9.23 -0.43
CA GLY A 111 0.70 9.27 1.00
C GLY A 111 1.89 10.18 1.36
N LEU A 112 2.97 10.11 0.59
CA LEU A 112 4.12 11.00 0.77
C LEU A 112 3.80 12.45 0.39
N GLY A 113 3.00 12.67 -0.65
CA GLY A 113 2.49 13.99 -1.02
C GLY A 113 1.61 14.59 0.08
N TYR A 114 0.76 13.78 0.72
CA TYR A 114 -0.03 14.20 1.87
C TYR A 114 0.85 14.54 3.08
N LEU A 115 1.89 13.74 3.36
CA LEU A 115 2.86 14.05 4.41
C LEU A 115 3.53 15.41 4.13
N ALA A 116 4.05 15.62 2.92
CA ALA A 116 4.67 16.88 2.52
C ALA A 116 3.69 18.07 2.62
N TRP A 117 2.44 17.89 2.21
CA TRP A 117 1.41 18.90 2.38
C TRP A 117 1.21 19.26 3.86
N ARG A 118 1.08 18.26 4.72
CA ARG A 118 0.85 18.49 6.15
C ARG A 118 2.01 19.22 6.83
N THR A 119 3.25 18.94 6.41
CA THR A 119 4.45 19.58 6.97
C THR A 119 4.69 20.99 6.43
N LEU A 120 4.36 21.23 5.15
CA LEU A 120 4.65 22.49 4.46
C LEU A 120 3.47 23.46 4.37
N ARG A 121 2.28 23.07 4.87
CA ARG A 121 1.07 23.89 4.71
C ARG A 121 1.29 25.32 5.24
N PRO A 122 0.95 26.36 4.47
CA PRO A 122 1.08 27.74 4.93
C PRO A 122 0.00 28.06 5.96
N LEU A 123 0.36 28.88 6.95
CA LEU A 123 -0.61 29.58 7.80
C LEU A 123 -0.91 30.91 7.09
N SER A 124 -2.12 31.04 6.54
CA SER A 124 -2.56 32.28 5.88
C SER A 124 -3.79 32.84 6.58
N THR A 125 -3.81 34.17 6.74
CA THR A 125 -4.95 34.93 7.24
C THR A 125 -5.77 35.56 6.11
N ASP A 126 -5.32 35.44 4.86
CA ASP A 126 -6.07 35.90 3.68
C ASP A 126 -7.28 34.98 3.41
N PRO A 127 -8.53 35.51 3.39
CA PRO A 127 -9.72 34.73 3.12
C PRO A 127 -9.68 33.94 1.81
N ALA A 128 -9.10 34.50 0.74
CA ALA A 128 -9.05 33.82 -0.56
C ALA A 128 -8.11 32.60 -0.51
N MET A 129 -6.95 32.76 0.12
CA MET A 129 -6.01 31.66 0.36
C MET A 129 -6.64 30.60 1.29
N ALA A 130 -7.32 31.01 2.36
CA ALA A 130 -7.98 30.10 3.28
C ALA A 130 -9.01 29.20 2.55
N GLN A 131 -9.80 29.77 1.64
CA GLN A 131 -10.72 29.00 0.80
C GLN A 131 -9.98 28.01 -0.11
N GLY A 132 -8.87 28.43 -0.75
CA GLY A 132 -8.03 27.53 -1.56
C GLY A 132 -7.49 26.34 -0.77
N LEU A 133 -7.05 26.56 0.48
CA LEU A 133 -6.61 25.49 1.39
C LEU A 133 -7.72 24.50 1.70
N VAL A 134 -8.96 24.96 1.87
CA VAL A 134 -10.12 24.07 2.09
C VAL A 134 -10.36 23.17 0.89
N TYR A 135 -10.35 23.72 -0.33
CA TYR A 135 -10.50 22.91 -1.55
C TYR A 135 -9.39 21.88 -1.72
N LEU A 136 -8.14 22.28 -1.50
CA LEU A 136 -7.00 21.36 -1.62
C LEU A 136 -7.06 20.24 -0.56
N ASN A 137 -7.44 20.56 0.68
CA ASN A 137 -7.68 19.55 1.71
C ASN A 137 -8.80 18.57 1.32
N ALA A 138 -9.86 19.05 0.67
CA ALA A 138 -10.93 18.20 0.16
C ALA A 138 -10.42 17.24 -0.94
N LEU A 139 -9.62 17.73 -1.90
CA LEU A 139 -9.01 16.91 -2.94
C LEU A 139 -8.06 15.86 -2.36
N ILE A 140 -7.26 16.24 -1.36
CA ILE A 140 -6.37 15.31 -0.64
C ILE A 140 -7.18 14.24 0.08
N ALA A 141 -8.25 14.62 0.78
CA ALA A 141 -9.13 13.66 1.43
C ALA A 141 -9.74 12.67 0.42
N ILE A 142 -10.25 13.17 -0.71
CA ILE A 142 -10.76 12.33 -1.80
C ILE A 142 -9.65 11.38 -2.30
N ALA A 143 -8.45 11.88 -2.59
CA ALA A 143 -7.35 11.04 -3.05
C ALA A 143 -6.98 9.96 -2.02
N LEU A 144 -6.95 10.29 -0.73
CA LEU A 144 -6.60 9.35 0.34
C LEU A 144 -7.61 8.22 0.51
N TYR A 145 -8.90 8.46 0.27
CA TYR A 145 -9.96 7.48 0.49
C TYR A 145 -10.54 6.86 -0.79
N ALA A 146 -10.73 7.64 -1.85
CA ALA A 146 -11.29 7.16 -3.11
C ALA A 146 -10.28 6.32 -3.91
N TYR A 147 -8.98 6.66 -3.85
CA TYR A 147 -7.96 5.91 -4.59
C TYR A 147 -7.86 4.45 -4.12
N PRO A 148 -7.74 4.13 -2.81
CA PRO A 148 -7.75 2.75 -2.36
C PRO A 148 -9.01 2.00 -2.76
N LEU A 149 -10.18 2.64 -2.70
CA LEU A 149 -11.44 2.02 -3.10
C LEU A 149 -11.48 1.73 -4.61
N GLY A 150 -11.07 2.68 -5.44
CA GLY A 150 -10.97 2.49 -6.88
C GLY A 150 -9.97 1.40 -7.25
N PHE A 151 -8.82 1.36 -6.57
CA PHE A 151 -7.85 0.28 -6.70
C PHE A 151 -8.46 -1.09 -6.39
N LEU A 152 -9.17 -1.24 -5.27
CA LEU A 152 -9.83 -2.49 -4.89
C LEU A 152 -10.89 -2.91 -5.92
N ALA A 153 -11.68 -1.95 -6.42
CA ALA A 153 -12.70 -2.21 -7.44
C ALA A 153 -12.06 -2.70 -8.74
N LEU A 154 -10.99 -2.05 -9.21
CA LEU A 154 -10.27 -2.47 -10.41
C LEU A 154 -9.59 -3.83 -10.22
N LEU A 155 -9.05 -4.08 -9.03
CA LEU A 155 -8.42 -5.37 -8.71
C LEU A 155 -9.45 -6.51 -8.68
N ALA A 156 -10.63 -6.26 -8.08
CA ALA A 156 -11.74 -7.22 -8.07
C ALA A 156 -12.29 -7.45 -9.49
N GLN A 157 -12.45 -6.39 -10.29
CA GLN A 157 -12.84 -6.49 -11.69
C GLN A 157 -11.85 -7.35 -12.47
N ALA A 158 -10.54 -7.08 -12.36
CA ALA A 158 -9.53 -7.84 -13.06
C ALA A 158 -9.44 -9.31 -12.61
N ALA A 159 -9.75 -9.59 -11.33
CA ALA A 159 -9.75 -10.95 -10.78
C ALA A 159 -11.00 -11.78 -11.12
N TRP A 160 -12.13 -11.17 -11.47
CA TRP A 160 -13.40 -11.87 -11.68
C TRP A 160 -14.00 -11.72 -13.09
N LEU A 161 -13.75 -10.60 -13.77
CA LEU A 161 -14.36 -10.27 -15.06
C LEU A 161 -13.41 -10.58 -16.21
N HIS A 162 -13.00 -11.84 -16.31
CA HIS A 162 -12.19 -12.32 -17.42
C HIS A 162 -13.00 -12.31 -18.71
N PRO A 163 -12.47 -11.72 -19.81
CA PRO A 163 -13.13 -11.83 -21.11
C PRO A 163 -13.20 -13.32 -21.53
N PRO A 164 -14.26 -13.75 -22.23
CA PRO A 164 -14.37 -15.12 -22.71
C PRO A 164 -13.21 -15.41 -23.67
N MET A 165 -12.31 -16.29 -23.26
CA MET A 165 -11.17 -16.70 -24.08
C MET A 165 -11.63 -17.73 -25.11
N GLU A 166 -11.15 -17.60 -26.35
CA GLU A 166 -11.34 -18.63 -27.37
C GLU A 166 -10.74 -19.96 -26.88
N ARG A 167 -11.41 -21.08 -27.17
CA ARG A 167 -10.90 -22.40 -26.81
C ARG A 167 -9.49 -22.60 -27.37
N PRO A 168 -8.56 -23.26 -26.65
CA PRO A 168 -7.19 -23.49 -27.11
C PRO A 168 -7.12 -24.11 -28.51
N GLU A 169 -8.11 -24.96 -28.81
CA GLU A 169 -8.35 -25.59 -30.11
C GLU A 169 -8.44 -24.57 -31.25
N ASN A 170 -9.14 -23.46 -31.01
CA ASN A 170 -9.35 -22.39 -31.97
C ASN A 170 -8.13 -21.48 -32.09
N LEU A 171 -7.38 -21.29 -31.00
CA LEU A 171 -6.12 -20.52 -31.04
C LEU A 171 -5.09 -21.19 -31.95
N VAL A 172 -4.96 -22.52 -31.87
CA VAL A 172 -4.07 -23.28 -32.76
C VAL A 172 -4.52 -23.17 -34.22
N SER A 173 -5.83 -23.31 -34.49
CA SER A 173 -6.32 -23.14 -35.86
C SER A 173 -6.10 -21.72 -36.37
N THR A 174 -6.35 -20.68 -35.57
CA THR A 174 -6.19 -19.28 -35.98
C THR A 174 -4.73 -18.92 -36.27
N ILE A 175 -3.78 -19.41 -35.46
CA ILE A 175 -2.34 -19.26 -35.73
C ILE A 175 -1.94 -20.04 -36.98
N ARG A 176 -2.41 -21.28 -37.12
CA ARG A 176 -2.08 -22.15 -38.24
C ARG A 176 -2.63 -21.64 -39.57
N THR A 177 -3.83 -21.08 -39.57
CA THR A 177 -4.47 -20.53 -40.77
C THR A 177 -4.14 -19.05 -41.02
N ARG A 178 -3.37 -18.41 -40.13
CA ARG A 178 -3.07 -16.96 -40.17
C ARG A 178 -4.33 -16.11 -40.33
N GLY A 179 -5.41 -16.49 -39.66
CA GLY A 179 -6.70 -15.80 -39.76
C GLY A 179 -7.43 -15.98 -41.09
N ARG A 180 -6.99 -16.89 -41.98
CA ARG A 180 -7.81 -17.32 -43.12
C ARG A 180 -8.79 -18.39 -42.63
N ARG A 181 -10.09 -18.12 -42.77
CA ARG A 181 -11.13 -19.13 -42.59
C ARG A 181 -11.28 -19.95 -43.86
#